data_AF-A0A8J5T0S3-F1
#
_entry.id   AF-A0A8J5T0S3-F1
#
_cell.length_a   1.000
_cell.length_b   1.000
_cell.length_c   1.000
_cell.angle_alpha   90.00
_cell.angle_beta   90.00
_cell.angle_gamma   90.00
#
_symmetry.space_group_name_H-M   'P 1'
#
loop_
_entity.id
_entity.type
_entity.pdbx_description
1 polymer ?
#
loop_
_entity_poly.entity_id
_entity_poly.type
_entity_poly.pdbx_seq_one_letter_code
_entity_poly.pdbx_strand_id
1 'polypeptide(L)'
;MVQGTLEVLLVGAKGLENTDYLCNMDPYAVLKCRSQEQKSTIASGKGSDPEWNETFVFTVTHNATELIIKLLDSDSGTADDFVGEATIPLEAIYTEGSIPTTVYNVVKDEEYRGEIKVGLTFTPEDDRDQSFCVEDIGGWKQSS
;
A
#
# COMPACT_ATOMS: atom_id res chain seq x y z
N MET A 1 -10.44 -20.02 11.78
CA MET A 1 -9.23 -19.17 11.77
C MET A 1 -9.69 -17.84 11.23
N VAL A 2 -9.52 -16.74 11.97
CA VAL A 2 -9.94 -15.43 11.46
C VAL A 2 -8.95 -15.04 10.35
N GLN A 3 -9.46 -15.05 9.14
CA GLN A 3 -8.82 -14.47 7.97
C GLN A 3 -9.58 -13.18 7.67
N GLY A 4 -8.90 -12.20 7.11
CA GLY A 4 -9.49 -10.93 6.78
C GLY A 4 -8.74 -10.26 5.66
N THR A 5 -9.31 -9.18 5.20
CA THR A 5 -8.78 -8.37 4.13
C THR A 5 -8.16 -7.12 4.72
N LEU A 6 -6.86 -6.92 4.50
CA LEU A 6 -6.14 -5.71 4.82
C LEU A 6 -6.05 -4.84 3.58
N GLU A 7 -6.72 -3.70 3.62
CA GLU A 7 -6.62 -2.66 2.62
C GLU A 7 -5.52 -1.68 3.03
N VAL A 8 -4.59 -1.43 2.13
CA VAL A 8 -3.46 -0.51 2.31
C VAL A 8 -3.57 0.59 1.26
N LEU A 9 -3.94 1.79 1.71
CA LEU A 9 -4.00 2.97 0.88
C LEU A 9 -2.63 3.65 0.88
N LEU A 10 -1.88 3.49 -0.20
CA LEU A 10 -0.64 4.21 -0.45
C LEU A 10 -0.93 5.57 -1.07
N VAL A 11 -0.79 6.64 -0.29
CA VAL A 11 -1.05 8.00 -0.77
C VAL A 11 0.17 8.52 -1.54
N GLY A 12 1.32 8.55 -0.88
CA GLY A 12 2.52 9.19 -1.41
C GLY A 12 3.67 9.14 -0.41
N ALA A 13 4.85 9.57 -0.83
CA ALA A 13 5.99 9.82 0.05
C ALA A 13 6.44 11.27 -0.09
N LYS A 14 7.10 11.78 0.95
CA LYS A 14 7.57 13.15 1.02
C LYS A 14 8.89 13.22 1.76
N GLY A 15 9.74 14.15 1.32
CA GLY A 15 11.03 14.39 1.97
C GLY A 15 11.95 13.19 1.84
N LEU A 16 11.81 12.43 0.74
CA LEU A 16 12.74 11.35 0.44
C LEU A 16 14.13 11.97 0.26
N GLU A 17 15.01 11.73 1.22
CA GLU A 17 16.35 12.28 1.25
C GLU A 17 17.18 11.53 0.20
N ASN A 18 17.12 12.04 -1.03
CA ASN A 18 17.93 11.53 -2.12
C ASN A 18 19.15 12.43 -2.33
N THR A 19 20.26 11.76 -2.58
CA THR A 19 21.61 12.29 -2.77
C THR A 19 21.71 13.21 -3.99
N ASP A 20 20.76 13.09 -4.93
CA ASP A 20 20.74 13.84 -6.19
C ASP A 20 19.47 14.68 -6.31
N TYR A 21 19.67 16.00 -6.33
CA TYR A 21 18.64 17.00 -6.26
C TYR A 21 17.72 16.93 -7.50
N LEU A 22 16.50 16.44 -7.32
CA LEU A 22 15.28 16.94 -7.97
C LEU A 22 15.06 16.76 -9.49
N CYS A 23 15.82 15.95 -10.24
CA CYS A 23 15.62 15.98 -11.72
C CYS A 23 15.08 14.72 -12.43
N ASN A 24 15.37 13.48 -12.00
CA ASN A 24 14.81 12.27 -12.65
C ASN A 24 14.80 11.09 -11.67
N MET A 25 13.91 11.14 -10.67
CA MET A 25 13.67 9.98 -9.80
C MET A 25 12.35 9.35 -10.23
N ASP A 26 12.35 8.03 -10.37
CA ASP A 26 11.24 7.17 -10.76
C ASP A 26 10.94 6.21 -9.58
N PRO A 27 10.53 6.74 -8.40
CA PRO A 27 10.33 5.91 -7.23
C PRO A 27 9.08 5.04 -7.35
N TYR A 28 9.17 3.82 -6.85
CA TYR A 28 8.06 2.89 -6.71
C TYR A 28 8.07 2.25 -5.32
N ALA A 29 6.88 1.96 -4.80
CA ALA A 29 6.72 1.28 -3.52
C ALA A 29 6.45 -0.21 -3.73
N VAL A 30 7.11 -1.05 -2.96
CA VAL A 30 6.90 -2.50 -2.89
C VAL A 30 6.37 -2.84 -1.52
N LEU A 31 5.09 -3.20 -1.47
CA LEU A 31 4.39 -3.61 -0.27
C LEU A 31 4.50 -5.13 -0.13
N LYS A 32 5.15 -5.58 0.94
CA LYS A 32 5.36 -6.98 1.26
C LYS A 32 4.62 -7.33 2.53
N CYS A 33 3.64 -8.22 2.40
CA CYS A 33 2.90 -8.79 3.52
C CYS A 33 3.02 -10.32 3.47
N ARG A 34 3.88 -10.88 4.33
CA ARG A 34 4.17 -12.33 4.39
C ARG A 34 4.60 -12.91 3.03
N SER A 35 3.74 -13.72 2.42
CA SER A 35 3.95 -14.37 1.12
C SER A 35 3.38 -13.57 -0.05
N GLN A 36 2.68 -12.47 0.23
CA GLN A 36 2.14 -11.57 -0.78
C GLN A 36 3.07 -10.38 -0.93
N GLU A 37 3.36 -10.03 -2.18
CA GLU A 37 4.15 -8.87 -2.54
C GLU A 37 3.42 -8.16 -3.67
N GLN A 38 3.15 -6.87 -3.47
CA GLN A 38 2.51 -6.02 -4.47
C GLN A 38 3.39 -4.80 -4.68
N LYS A 39 3.54 -4.41 -5.94
CA LYS A 39 4.30 -3.22 -6.32
C LYS A 39 3.34 -2.16 -6.81
N SER A 40 3.63 -0.92 -6.45
CA SER A 40 2.95 0.25 -6.97
C SER A 40 3.42 0.57 -8.38
N THR A 41 2.66 1.44 -9.02
CA THR A 41 3.10 2.15 -10.22
C THR A 41 4.38 2.95 -9.95
N ILE A 42 5.16 3.14 -11.00
CA ILE A 42 6.37 3.96 -10.94
C ILE A 42 5.91 5.42 -11.04
N ALA A 43 6.23 6.23 -10.03
CA ALA A 43 5.83 7.63 -9.96
C ALA A 43 6.77 8.51 -10.82
N SER A 44 6.77 8.26 -12.13
CA SER A 44 7.69 8.90 -13.06
C SER A 44 7.48 10.40 -13.16
N GLY A 45 8.58 11.15 -13.01
CA GLY A 45 8.56 12.62 -13.12
C GLY A 45 7.94 13.36 -11.94
N LYS A 46 7.70 12.68 -10.81
CA LYS A 46 7.19 13.30 -9.57
C LYS A 46 8.29 13.82 -8.63
N GLY A 47 9.55 13.41 -8.84
CA GLY A 47 10.69 13.91 -8.06
C GLY A 47 10.64 13.46 -6.59
N SER A 48 10.84 14.41 -5.67
CA SER A 48 10.97 14.15 -4.22
C SER A 48 9.65 13.96 -3.46
N ASP A 49 8.51 14.19 -4.12
CA ASP A 49 7.17 14.06 -3.55
C ASP A 49 6.32 13.13 -4.44
N PRO A 50 6.66 11.83 -4.56
CA PRO A 50 5.86 10.90 -5.35
C PRO A 50 4.48 10.68 -4.72
N GLU A 51 3.47 10.73 -5.58
CA GLU A 51 2.07 10.46 -5.23
C GLU A 51 1.58 9.29 -6.06
N TRP A 52 1.21 8.20 -5.39
CA TRP A 52 0.62 7.02 -6.04
C TRP A 52 -0.90 7.06 -5.97
N ASN A 53 -1.45 7.39 -4.79
CA ASN A 53 -2.88 7.29 -4.50
C ASN A 53 -3.48 5.93 -4.90
N GLU A 54 -2.72 4.85 -4.65
CA GLU A 54 -3.10 3.48 -4.99
C GLU A 54 -3.56 2.72 -3.75
N THR A 55 -4.57 1.87 -3.91
CA THR A 55 -5.06 1.00 -2.84
C THR A 55 -4.71 -0.44 -3.15
N PHE A 56 -4.03 -1.10 -2.21
CA PHE A 56 -3.64 -2.48 -2.29
C PHE A 56 -4.47 -3.31 -1.32
N VAL A 57 -4.91 -4.47 -1.76
CA VAL A 57 -5.72 -5.37 -0.94
C VAL A 57 -4.92 -6.63 -0.69
N PHE A 58 -4.74 -7.00 0.57
CA PHE A 58 -3.99 -8.17 1.00
C PHE A 58 -4.86 -9.09 1.84
N THR A 59 -4.90 -10.37 1.50
CA THR A 59 -5.58 -11.36 2.36
C THR A 59 -4.64 -11.73 3.50
N VAL A 60 -4.89 -11.22 4.70
CA VAL A 60 -4.06 -11.48 5.89
C VAL A 60 -4.78 -12.42 6.84
N THR A 61 -4.02 -13.36 7.39
CA THR A 61 -4.47 -14.20 8.50
C THR A 61 -3.86 -13.65 9.79
N HIS A 62 -4.39 -14.07 10.95
CA HIS A 62 -3.88 -13.69 12.29
C HIS A 62 -2.38 -13.94 12.53
N ASN A 63 -1.69 -14.57 11.59
CA ASN A 63 -0.28 -14.83 11.62
C ASN A 63 0.52 -13.63 11.03
N ALA A 64 -0.09 -12.74 10.24
CA ALA A 64 0.56 -11.54 9.69
C ALA A 64 0.73 -10.47 10.75
N THR A 65 1.95 -10.29 11.25
CA THR A 65 2.28 -9.35 12.33
C THR A 65 2.67 -7.97 11.83
N GLU A 66 3.23 -7.87 10.62
CA GLU A 66 3.78 -6.63 10.07
C GLU A 66 3.62 -6.56 8.54
N LEU A 67 3.54 -5.32 8.05
CA LEU A 67 3.60 -4.96 6.64
C LEU A 67 4.88 -4.17 6.40
N ILE A 68 5.67 -4.61 5.43
CA ILE A 68 6.93 -3.96 5.06
C ILE A 68 6.69 -3.22 3.74
N ILE A 69 6.98 -1.93 3.71
CA ILE A 69 6.87 -1.11 2.51
C ILE A 69 8.26 -0.65 2.14
N LYS A 70 8.76 -1.10 0.99
CA LYS A 70 10.08 -0.75 0.47
C LYS A 70 9.93 0.29 -0.62
N LEU A 71 10.71 1.36 -0.57
CA LEU A 71 10.81 2.36 -1.61
C LEU A 71 12.09 2.12 -2.40
N LEU A 72 11.94 1.99 -3.71
CA LEU A 72 13.04 1.80 -4.65
C LEU A 72 12.90 2.81 -5.78
N ASP A 73 14.04 3.23 -6.33
CA ASP A 73 14.11 4.10 -7.50
C ASP A 73 14.44 3.25 -8.73
N SER A 74 13.54 3.25 -9.73
CA SER A 74 13.76 2.47 -10.95
C SER A 74 14.55 3.29 -11.96
N ASP A 75 15.85 3.10 -11.98
CA ASP A 75 16.72 3.75 -12.96
C ASP A 75 16.77 2.92 -14.26
N SER A 76 16.47 3.56 -15.40
CA SER A 76 16.52 2.92 -16.71
C SER A 76 17.96 2.73 -17.21
N GLY A 77 18.68 1.78 -16.62
CA GLY A 77 20.02 1.39 -17.08
C GLY A 77 20.99 0.91 -16.00
N THR A 78 20.70 1.13 -14.73
CA THR A 78 21.50 0.67 -13.59
C THR A 78 20.68 -0.20 -12.62
N ALA A 79 21.33 -0.75 -11.59
CA ALA A 79 20.59 -1.48 -10.55
C ALA A 79 19.69 -0.51 -9.79
N ASP A 80 18.45 -0.90 -9.50
CA ASP A 80 17.49 -0.07 -8.78
C ASP A 80 18.09 0.40 -7.43
N ASP A 81 18.02 1.71 -7.14
CA ASP A 81 18.53 2.24 -5.88
C ASP A 81 17.50 2.03 -4.78
N PHE A 82 17.91 1.37 -3.71
CA PHE A 82 17.06 1.22 -2.54
C PHE A 82 17.01 2.56 -1.79
N VAL A 83 15.84 3.20 -1.75
CA VAL A 83 15.66 4.51 -1.10
C VAL A 83 15.47 4.33 0.40
N GLY A 84 14.67 3.33 0.80
CA GLY A 84 14.47 2.97 2.19
C GLY A 84 13.25 2.08 2.40
N GLU A 85 12.97 1.73 3.64
CA GLU A 85 11.81 0.92 4.02
C GLU A 85 11.06 1.48 5.23
N ALA A 86 9.76 1.19 5.28
CA ALA A 86 8.90 1.47 6.40
C ALA A 86 8.24 0.17 6.85
N THR A 87 8.38 -0.14 8.14
CA THR A 87 7.77 -1.32 8.76
C THR A 87 6.58 -0.89 9.59
N ILE A 88 5.42 -1.46 9.30
CA ILE A 88 4.15 -1.10 9.93
C ILE A 88 3.61 -2.32 10.67
N PRO A 89 3.46 -2.26 12.00
CA PRO A 89 2.89 -3.36 12.77
C PRO A 89 1.39 -3.49 12.50
N LEU A 90 0.97 -4.66 12.01
CA LEU A 90 -0.45 -4.98 11.78
C LEU A 90 -1.19 -5.26 13.09
N GLU A 91 -0.47 -5.59 14.17
CA GLU A 91 -1.03 -5.76 15.52
C GLU A 91 -1.82 -4.53 15.99
N ALA A 92 -1.34 -3.33 15.66
CA ALA A 92 -2.04 -2.08 15.96
C ALA A 92 -3.40 -2.03 15.24
N ILE A 93 -3.46 -2.45 13.97
CA ILE A 93 -4.68 -2.42 13.16
C ILE A 93 -5.66 -3.51 13.59
N TYR A 94 -5.19 -4.69 13.99
CA TYR A 94 -6.10 -5.70 14.55
C TYR A 94 -6.73 -5.25 15.87
N THR A 95 -6.05 -4.37 16.61
CA THR A 95 -6.55 -3.80 17.87
C THR A 95 -7.46 -2.59 17.62
N GLU A 96 -7.08 -1.70 16.71
CA GLU A 96 -7.75 -0.42 16.43
C GLU A 96 -8.85 -0.53 15.37
N GLY A 97 -8.80 -1.55 14.51
CA GLY A 97 -9.71 -1.82 13.40
C GLY A 97 -9.35 -1.08 12.10
N SER A 98 -9.02 0.20 12.21
CA SER A 98 -8.59 1.02 11.07
C SER A 98 -7.65 2.14 11.50
N ILE A 99 -6.60 2.34 10.71
CA ILE A 99 -5.63 3.41 10.86
C ILE A 99 -5.84 4.39 9.69
N PRO A 100 -6.19 5.66 9.97
CA PRO A 100 -6.32 6.68 8.94
C PRO A 100 -4.96 6.93 8.27
N THR A 101 -4.96 7.63 7.13
CA THR A 101 -3.72 7.96 6.39
C THR A 101 -2.69 8.66 7.29
N THR A 102 -1.70 7.90 7.74
CA THR A 102 -0.69 8.31 8.72
C THR A 102 0.66 8.33 8.04
N VAL A 103 1.53 9.22 8.50
CA VAL A 103 2.92 9.32 8.02
C VAL A 103 3.80 8.36 8.81
N TYR A 104 4.59 7.58 8.10
CA TYR A 104 5.56 6.63 8.63
C TYR A 104 6.94 7.04 8.18
N ASN A 105 7.91 6.90 9.08
CA ASN A 105 9.29 7.23 8.78
C ASN A 105 9.91 6.14 7.91
N VAL A 106 10.49 6.55 6.79
CA VAL A 106 11.26 5.67 5.92
C VAL A 106 12.69 5.65 6.45
N VAL A 107 13.19 4.45 6.75
CA VAL A 107 14.54 4.25 7.24
C VAL A 107 15.35 3.40 6.26
N LYS A 108 16.62 3.73 6.08
CA LYS A 108 17.58 2.94 5.30
C LYS A 108 18.86 2.84 6.13
N ASP A 109 19.28 1.63 6.44
CA ASP A 109 20.54 1.41 7.19
C ASP A 109 20.61 2.23 8.50
N GLU A 110 19.49 2.25 9.26
CA GLU A 110 19.32 3.04 10.49
C GLU A 110 19.30 4.58 10.31
N GLU A 111 19.33 5.07 9.06
CA GLU A 111 19.25 6.48 8.72
C GLU A 111 17.84 6.87 8.27
N TYR A 112 17.35 8.00 8.78
CA TYR A 112 16.07 8.55 8.36
C TYR A 112 16.18 9.12 6.95
N ARG A 113 15.32 8.64 6.05
CA ARG A 113 15.35 8.99 4.63
C ARG A 113 14.06 9.62 4.13
N GLY A 114 13.17 10.02 5.02
CA GLY A 114 11.92 10.70 4.67
C GLY A 114 10.69 10.05 5.27
N GLU A 115 9.54 10.39 4.70
CA GLU A 115 8.24 10.02 5.24
C GLU A 115 7.37 9.42 4.13
N ILE A 116 6.62 8.37 4.46
CA ILE A 116 5.63 7.76 3.58
C ILE A 116 4.26 7.85 4.22
N LYS A 117 3.27 8.28 3.45
CA LYS A 117 1.89 8.43 3.89
C LYS A 117 1.07 7.24 3.43
N VAL A 118 0.61 6.44 4.40
CA VAL A 118 -0.22 5.26 4.14
C VAL A 118 -1.39 5.17 5.12
N GLY A 119 -2.53 4.70 4.64
CA GLY A 119 -3.69 4.33 5.46
C GLY A 119 -3.87 2.82 5.45
N LEU A 120 -4.33 2.25 6.56
CA LEU A 120 -4.57 0.81 6.66
C LEU A 120 -5.95 0.53 7.24
N THR A 121 -6.73 -0.31 6.58
CA THR A 121 -8.06 -0.72 7.03
C THR A 121 -8.12 -2.23 7.07
N PHE A 122 -8.44 -2.80 8.22
CA PHE A 122 -8.62 -4.25 8.34
C PHE A 122 -10.10 -4.59 8.41
N THR A 123 -10.55 -5.34 7.41
CA THR A 123 -11.92 -5.86 7.32
C THR A 123 -11.86 -7.37 7.59
N PRO A 124 -12.29 -7.86 8.77
CA PRO A 124 -12.35 -9.30 9.01
C PRO A 124 -13.33 -9.94 8.01
N GLU A 125 -12.93 -11.05 7.38
CA GLU A 125 -13.87 -11.86 6.59
C GLU A 125 -14.76 -12.60 7.59
N ASP A 126 -15.85 -11.96 8.02
CA ASP A 126 -17.02 -12.68 8.47
C ASP A 126 -17.67 -13.27 7.21
N ASP A 127 -17.94 -14.56 7.20
CA ASP A 127 -18.57 -15.35 6.14
C ASP A 127 -20.03 -14.87 5.89
N ARG A 128 -20.24 -13.58 5.59
CA ARG A 128 -21.54 -12.91 5.49
C ARG A 128 -21.48 -11.61 4.67
N ASP A 129 -20.88 -11.62 3.49
CA ASP A 129 -21.50 -10.90 2.37
C ASP A 129 -20.90 -11.35 1.04
N GLN A 130 -21.38 -12.49 0.57
CA GLN A 130 -21.54 -12.68 -0.87
C GLN A 130 -22.73 -11.79 -1.30
N SER A 131 -22.61 -10.47 -1.23
CA SER A 131 -23.46 -9.60 -2.06
C SER A 131 -22.87 -9.65 -3.45
N PHE A 132 -23.21 -10.74 -4.13
CA PHE A 132 -23.27 -10.75 -5.57
C PHE A 132 -23.92 -9.45 -6.00
N CYS A 133 -23.22 -8.68 -6.83
CA CYS A 133 -23.82 -7.72 -7.74
C CYS A 133 -24.70 -8.51 -8.72
N VAL A 134 -25.79 -9.11 -8.25
CA VAL A 134 -26.86 -9.58 -9.10
C VAL A 134 -27.72 -8.36 -9.35
N GLU A 135 -27.30 -7.56 -10.33
CA GLU A 135 -28.21 -6.63 -10.97
C GLU A 135 -29.15 -7.48 -11.84
N ASP A 136 -30.06 -8.20 -11.19
CA ASP A 136 -31.21 -8.82 -11.85
C ASP A 136 -32.18 -7.69 -12.20
N ILE A 137 -31.89 -6.99 -13.30
CA ILE A 137 -32.87 -6.18 -14.02
C ILE A 137 -33.56 -7.07 -15.06
N GLY A 138 -34.20 -8.15 -14.57
CA GLY A 138 -35.26 -8.88 -15.25
C GLY A 138 -36.53 -8.02 -15.33
N GLY A 139 -36.53 -7.02 -16.22
CA GLY A 139 -37.70 -6.22 -16.52
C GLY A 139 -38.65 -6.95 -17.46
N TRP A 140 -39.62 -7.69 -16.93
CA TRP A 140 -40.80 -8.13 -17.69
C TRP A 140 -41.57 -6.91 -18.23
N LYS A 141 -41.76 -6.87 -19.55
CA LYS A 141 -42.88 -6.15 -20.16
C LYS A 141 -43.77 -7.16 -20.86
N GLN A 142 -44.77 -7.61 -20.12
CA GLN A 142 -45.99 -8.19 -20.65
C GLN A 142 -47.02 -7.06 -20.80
N SER A 143 -47.92 -7.23 -21.77
CA SER A 143 -49.14 -6.43 -22.06
C SER A 143 -48.90 -5.37 -23.14
N SER A 144 -49.67 -5.27 -24.22
CA SER A 144 -50.89 -5.96 -24.70
C SER A 144 -50.98 -5.80 -26.21
#